data_AF-A0A7S0LA34-F1
#
_entry.id   AF-A0A7S0LA34-F1
#
_cell.length_a   1.000
_cell.length_b   1.000
_cell.length_c   1.000
_cell.angle_alpha   90.00
_cell.angle_beta   90.00
_cell.angle_gamma   90.00
#
_symmetry.space_group_name_H-M   'P 1'
#
loop_
_entity.id
_entity.type
_entity.pdbx_description
1 polymer ?
#
loop_
_entity_poly.entity_id
_entity_poly.type
_entity_poly.pdbx_seq_one_letter_code
_entity_poly.pdbx_strand_id
1 'polypeptide(L)'
;VFMGMGEPLNNYHAVIASVRGLRELWELNPARITVSTVGVVNRIRSLAADEPNVSLALSLHAATQETRKKLVPTASAYTMAKLLSAIDDYCEASGRAVLVEYILIRDVNDSLDEARALGELLSNRHVAVNCIPYNSTAAGDRFGYETPSNEQAR
;
A
#
# COMPACT_ATOMS: atom_id res chain seq x y z
N VAL A 1 4.54 2.18 -12.46
CA VAL A 1 3.88 2.10 -11.13
C VAL A 1 3.20 3.43 -10.84
N PHE A 2 2.02 3.44 -10.22
CA PHE A 2 1.29 4.64 -9.81
C PHE A 2 1.60 4.94 -8.33
N MET A 3 2.78 5.51 -8.06
CA MET A 3 3.31 5.85 -6.73
C MET A 3 3.86 7.28 -6.68
N GLY A 4 3.39 8.13 -7.61
CA GLY A 4 3.75 9.55 -7.66
C GLY A 4 2.89 10.40 -6.73
N MET A 5 2.53 11.60 -7.18
CA MET A 5 1.64 12.48 -6.40
C MET A 5 0.17 12.03 -6.49
N GLY A 6 -0.50 12.00 -5.34
CA GLY A 6 -1.94 11.76 -5.22
C GLY A 6 -2.32 10.31 -4.87
N GLU A 7 -3.61 10.09 -4.61
CA GLU A 7 -4.20 8.77 -4.37
C GLU A 7 -4.83 8.25 -5.66
N PRO A 8 -4.24 7.25 -6.35
CA PRO A 8 -4.73 6.78 -7.65
C PRO A 8 -6.20 6.37 -7.65
N LEU A 9 -6.67 5.69 -6.60
CA LEU A 9 -8.03 5.18 -6.57
C LEU A 9 -9.08 6.27 -6.34
N ASN A 10 -8.70 7.47 -5.89
CA ASN A 10 -9.60 8.64 -5.88
C ASN A 10 -9.81 9.22 -7.28
N ASN A 11 -8.88 8.97 -8.22
CA ASN A 11 -9.00 9.34 -9.64
C ASN A 11 -9.24 8.11 -10.53
N TYR A 12 -10.11 7.21 -10.05
CA TYR A 12 -10.26 5.85 -10.59
C TYR A 12 -10.43 5.79 -12.11
N HIS A 13 -11.36 6.56 -12.68
CA HIS A 13 -11.66 6.48 -14.11
C HIS A 13 -10.46 6.86 -15.00
N ALA A 14 -9.71 7.90 -14.64
CA ALA A 14 -8.52 8.31 -15.39
C ALA A 14 -7.38 7.29 -15.25
N VAL A 15 -7.23 6.69 -14.06
CA VAL A 15 -6.24 5.64 -13.82
C VAL A 15 -6.55 4.39 -14.65
N ILE A 16 -7.80 3.90 -14.64
CA ILE A 16 -8.19 2.74 -15.45
C ILE A 16 -8.03 3.01 -16.94
N ALA A 17 -8.42 4.21 -17.42
CA ALA A 17 -8.19 4.58 -18.81
C ALA A 17 -6.68 4.55 -19.18
N SER A 18 -5.83 5.03 -18.27
CA SER A 18 -4.38 4.99 -18.45
C SER A 18 -3.85 3.56 -18.43
N VAL A 19 -4.28 2.71 -17.50
CA VAL A 19 -3.92 1.27 -17.44
C VAL A 19 -4.25 0.57 -18.75
N ARG A 20 -5.45 0.79 -19.30
CA ARG A 20 -5.86 0.21 -20.59
C ARG A 20 -5.00 0.72 -21.74
N GLY A 21 -4.70 2.03 -21.77
CA GLY A 21 -3.77 2.61 -22.74
C GLY A 21 -2.38 1.99 -22.68
N LEU A 22 -1.80 1.81 -21.48
CA LEU A 22 -0.51 1.14 -21.30
C LEU A 22 -0.52 -0.29 -21.85
N ARG A 23 -1.61 -1.02 -21.62
CA ARG A 23 -1.78 -2.40 -22.08
C ARG A 23 -1.98 -2.49 -23.59
N GLU A 24 -2.84 -1.65 -24.16
CA GLU A 24 -3.30 -1.79 -25.54
C GLU A 24 -2.39 -1.08 -26.55
N LEU A 25 -1.86 0.09 -26.19
CA LEU A 25 -1.02 0.89 -27.09
C LEU A 25 0.46 0.55 -26.96
N TRP A 26 0.91 0.19 -25.75
CA TRP A 26 2.32 -0.11 -25.46
C TRP A 26 2.55 -1.57 -25.12
N GLU A 27 1.53 -2.42 -25.27
CA GLU A 27 1.59 -3.87 -25.06
C GLU A 27 2.21 -4.26 -23.70
N LEU A 28 2.06 -3.38 -22.71
CA LEU A 28 2.66 -3.58 -21.40
C LEU A 28 1.86 -4.66 -20.67
N ASN A 29 2.56 -5.72 -20.26
CA ASN A 29 1.95 -6.77 -19.45
C ASN A 29 1.31 -6.15 -18.19
N PRO A 30 -0.01 -6.33 -17.94
CA PRO A 30 -0.70 -5.75 -16.79
C PRO A 30 -0.05 -6.10 -15.45
N ALA A 31 0.60 -7.26 -15.33
CA ALA A 31 1.34 -7.66 -14.14
C ALA A 31 2.50 -6.71 -13.80
N ARG A 32 3.02 -5.95 -14.78
CA ARG A 32 4.08 -4.92 -14.61
C ARG A 32 3.51 -3.53 -14.33
N ILE A 33 2.20 -3.37 -14.35
CA ILE A 33 1.51 -2.15 -13.99
C ILE A 33 1.07 -2.30 -12.53
N THR A 34 1.65 -1.51 -11.63
CA THR A 34 1.26 -1.50 -10.22
C THR A 34 0.48 -0.25 -9.88
N VAL A 35 -0.73 -0.39 -9.36
CA VAL A 35 -1.51 0.70 -8.77
C VAL A 35 -1.29 0.65 -7.25
N SER A 36 -0.76 1.72 -6.66
CA SER A 36 -0.67 1.84 -5.19
C SER A 36 -1.87 2.59 -4.64
N THR A 37 -2.25 2.32 -3.39
CA THR A 37 -3.34 3.01 -2.69
C THR A 37 -3.10 3.08 -1.19
N VAL A 38 -3.57 4.16 -0.56
CA VAL A 38 -3.70 4.28 0.90
C VAL A 38 -4.91 3.52 1.46
N GLY A 39 -5.68 2.81 0.63
CA GLY A 39 -6.73 1.90 1.08
C GLY A 39 -8.15 2.38 0.82
N VAL A 40 -8.45 2.83 -0.41
CA VAL A 40 -9.82 3.16 -0.84
C VAL A 40 -10.60 1.87 -1.08
N VAL A 41 -11.12 1.27 0.01
CA VAL A 41 -11.70 -0.09 0.07
C VAL A 41 -12.64 -0.44 -1.10
N ASN A 42 -13.60 0.43 -1.41
CA ASN A 42 -14.57 0.15 -2.49
C ASN A 42 -13.90 0.11 -3.88
N ARG A 43 -12.85 0.90 -4.07
CA ARG A 43 -12.12 1.00 -5.33
C ARG A 43 -11.10 -0.13 -5.51
N ILE A 44 -10.59 -0.70 -4.41
CA ILE A 44 -9.80 -1.93 -4.46
C ILE A 44 -10.64 -3.07 -5.07
N ARG A 45 -11.87 -3.25 -4.58
CA ARG A 45 -12.81 -4.24 -5.13
C ARG A 45 -13.19 -3.95 -6.58
N SER A 46 -13.38 -2.67 -6.91
CA SER A 46 -13.64 -2.27 -8.31
C SER A 46 -12.47 -2.64 -9.21
N LEU A 47 -11.23 -2.38 -8.76
CA LEU A 47 -10.01 -2.69 -9.53
C LEU A 47 -9.87 -4.20 -9.77
N ALA A 48 -10.17 -5.02 -8.76
CA ALA A 48 -10.16 -6.47 -8.90
C ALA A 48 -11.13 -6.97 -9.98
N ALA A 49 -12.30 -6.34 -10.11
CA ALA A 49 -13.29 -6.70 -11.12
C ALA A 49 -12.93 -6.14 -12.51
N ASP A 50 -12.49 -4.89 -12.58
CA ASP A 50 -12.29 -4.19 -13.86
C ASP A 50 -10.96 -4.56 -14.52
N GLU A 51 -9.89 -4.77 -13.74
CA GLU A 51 -8.53 -5.02 -14.23
C GLU A 51 -7.79 -6.05 -13.33
N PRO A 52 -8.26 -7.30 -13.22
CA PRO A 52 -7.74 -8.33 -12.29
C PRO A 52 -6.26 -8.67 -12.48
N ASN A 53 -5.70 -8.40 -13.66
CA ASN A 53 -4.31 -8.73 -13.98
C ASN A 53 -3.30 -7.63 -13.58
N VAL A 54 -3.79 -6.47 -13.12
CA VAL A 54 -2.94 -5.39 -12.60
C VAL A 54 -2.36 -5.80 -11.25
N SER A 55 -1.15 -5.32 -10.93
CA SER A 55 -0.57 -5.51 -9.60
C SER A 55 -1.10 -4.43 -8.65
N LEU A 56 -1.49 -4.82 -7.44
CA LEU A 56 -1.93 -3.88 -6.39
C LEU A 56 -0.83 -3.75 -5.34
N ALA A 57 -0.56 -2.50 -4.95
CA ALA A 57 0.23 -2.17 -3.79
C ALA A 57 -0.63 -1.45 -2.74
N LEU A 58 -0.44 -1.79 -1.47
CA LEU A 58 -1.12 -1.18 -0.33
C LEU A 58 -0.11 -0.41 0.51
N SER A 59 -0.28 0.90 0.62
CA SER A 59 0.48 1.77 1.53
C SER A 59 -0.05 1.62 2.97
N LEU A 60 0.43 0.60 3.69
CA LEU A 60 -0.05 0.19 5.02
C LEU A 60 0.65 0.92 6.17
N HIS A 61 1.97 0.96 6.16
CA HIS A 61 2.83 1.77 7.05
C HIS A 61 2.64 1.60 8.57
N ALA A 62 1.79 0.70 9.06
CA ALA A 62 1.57 0.49 10.49
C ALA A 62 0.88 -0.86 10.73
N ALA A 63 1.26 -1.58 11.79
CA ALA A 63 0.60 -2.82 12.18
C ALA A 63 -0.72 -2.57 12.94
N THR A 64 -0.89 -1.39 13.55
CA THR A 64 -2.08 -1.04 14.34
C THR A 64 -2.90 0.07 13.70
N GLN A 65 -4.20 0.07 13.99
CA GLN A 65 -5.11 1.14 13.54
C GLN A 65 -4.72 2.51 14.10
N GLU A 66 -4.21 2.56 15.34
CA GLU A 66 -3.83 3.80 16.00
C GLU A 66 -2.62 4.44 15.31
N THR A 67 -1.53 3.69 15.14
CA THR A 67 -0.33 4.13 14.42
C THR A 67 -0.69 4.52 12.99
N ARG A 68 -1.55 3.74 12.32
CA ARG A 68 -2.01 4.05 10.96
C ARG A 68 -2.74 5.39 10.86
N LYS A 69 -3.60 5.73 11.82
CA LYS A 69 -4.32 7.02 11.83
C LYS A 69 -3.37 8.20 11.98
N LYS A 70 -2.26 8.03 12.70
CA LYS A 70 -1.21 9.07 12.86
C LYS A 70 -0.45 9.27 11.55
N LEU A 71 -0.06 8.18 10.88
CA LEU A 71 0.76 8.22 9.67
C LEU A 71 -0.03 8.54 8.38
N VAL A 72 -1.24 8.03 8.27
CA VAL A 72 -2.09 8.15 7.07
C VAL A 72 -3.47 8.72 7.45
N PRO A 73 -3.54 9.98 7.90
CA PRO A 73 -4.77 10.56 8.44
C PRO A 73 -5.93 10.58 7.43
N THR A 74 -5.61 10.74 6.14
CA THR A 74 -6.59 10.72 5.03
C THR A 74 -7.27 9.36 4.84
N ALA A 75 -6.65 8.27 5.29
CA ALA A 75 -7.21 6.91 5.19
C ALA A 75 -7.88 6.44 6.49
N SER A 76 -8.04 7.33 7.49
CA SER A 76 -8.64 7.01 8.79
C SER A 76 -10.12 6.57 8.73
N ALA A 77 -10.80 6.83 7.61
CA ALA A 77 -12.18 6.45 7.36
C ALA A 77 -12.39 4.92 7.24
N TYR A 78 -11.34 4.16 6.91
CA TYR A 78 -11.41 2.71 6.78
C TYR A 78 -10.70 2.03 7.94
N THR A 79 -11.40 1.08 8.56
CA THR A 79 -10.79 0.25 9.61
C THR A 79 -9.79 -0.72 9.00
N MET A 80 -8.77 -1.10 9.78
CA MET A 80 -7.76 -2.09 9.40
C MET A 80 -8.42 -3.38 8.91
N ALA A 81 -9.45 -3.86 9.62
CA ALA A 81 -10.20 -5.05 9.23
C ALA A 81 -10.87 -4.92 7.84
N LYS A 82 -11.50 -3.78 7.54
CA LYS A 82 -12.12 -3.55 6.22
C LYS A 82 -11.08 -3.45 5.11
N LEU A 83 -9.92 -2.86 5.41
CA LEU A 83 -8.81 -2.75 4.49
C LEU A 83 -8.25 -4.13 4.14
N LEU A 84 -7.93 -4.94 5.16
CA LEU A 84 -7.40 -6.29 4.98
C LEU A 84 -8.40 -7.19 4.26
N SER A 85 -9.69 -7.11 4.58
CA SER A 85 -10.73 -7.83 3.81
C SER A 85 -10.74 -7.44 2.33
N ALA A 86 -10.56 -6.16 1.98
CA ALA A 86 -10.51 -5.75 0.59
C ALA A 86 -9.24 -6.26 -0.13
N ILE A 87 -8.13 -6.41 0.59
CA ILE A 87 -6.92 -7.05 0.08
C ILE A 87 -7.16 -8.54 -0.15
N ASP A 88 -7.77 -9.22 0.81
CA ASP A 88 -8.10 -10.65 0.71
C ASP A 88 -9.03 -10.88 -0.52
N ASP A 89 -10.05 -10.05 -0.70
CA ASP A 89 -10.94 -10.06 -1.88
C ASP A 89 -10.17 -9.83 -3.20
N TYR A 90 -9.20 -8.91 -3.21
CA TYR A 90 -8.37 -8.66 -4.40
C TYR A 90 -7.49 -9.87 -4.73
N CYS A 91 -6.84 -10.46 -3.72
CA CYS A 91 -6.00 -11.64 -3.89
C CYS A 91 -6.80 -12.83 -4.42
N GLU A 92 -8.02 -13.04 -3.91
CA GLU A 92 -8.91 -14.12 -4.38
C GLU A 92 -9.33 -13.91 -5.84
N ALA A 93 -9.78 -12.70 -6.19
CA ALA A 93 -10.27 -12.41 -7.54
C ALA A 93 -9.15 -12.40 -8.60
N SER A 94 -7.95 -11.92 -8.24
CA SER A 94 -6.82 -11.82 -9.17
C SER A 94 -5.93 -13.07 -9.20
N GLY A 95 -5.93 -13.86 -8.12
CA GLY A 95 -4.95 -14.92 -7.88
C GLY A 95 -3.53 -14.40 -7.59
N ARG A 96 -3.36 -13.09 -7.36
CA ARG A 96 -2.05 -12.42 -7.23
C ARG A 96 -1.81 -12.01 -5.78
N ALA A 97 -0.54 -12.04 -5.37
CA ALA A 97 -0.14 -11.45 -4.10
C ALA A 97 -0.21 -9.92 -4.17
N VAL A 98 -0.72 -9.27 -3.12
CA VAL A 98 -0.66 -7.82 -2.96
C VAL A 98 0.67 -7.42 -2.34
N LEU A 99 1.28 -6.34 -2.85
CA LEU A 99 2.49 -5.76 -2.27
C LEU A 99 2.11 -4.79 -1.15
N VAL A 100 2.44 -5.11 0.09
CA VAL A 100 2.26 -4.22 1.24
C VAL A 100 3.49 -3.33 1.36
N GLU A 101 3.29 -2.03 1.21
CA GLU A 101 4.34 -1.02 1.40
C GLU A 101 4.34 -0.54 2.85
N TYR A 102 5.50 -0.64 3.48
CA TYR A 102 5.70 -0.28 4.88
C TYR A 102 6.89 0.66 4.99
N ILE A 103 6.61 1.96 5.17
CA ILE A 103 7.66 2.94 5.40
C ILE A 103 8.18 2.77 6.82
N LEU A 104 9.49 2.70 7.00
CA LEU A 104 10.13 2.60 8.31
C LEU A 104 10.59 3.99 8.74
N ILE A 105 10.01 4.49 9.81
CA ILE A 105 10.31 5.78 10.43
C ILE A 105 10.86 5.49 11.82
N ARG A 106 12.04 6.05 12.10
CA ARG A 106 12.76 5.85 13.36
C ARG A 106 11.89 6.19 14.56
N ASP A 107 11.85 5.29 15.54
CA ASP A 107 11.15 5.43 16.82
C ASP A 107 9.62 5.63 16.69
N VAL A 108 9.06 5.40 15.49
CA VAL A 108 7.63 5.54 15.22
C VAL A 108 6.99 4.19 14.90
N ASN A 109 7.57 3.44 13.96
CA ASN A 109 6.99 2.18 13.49
C ASN A 109 8.04 1.14 13.04
N ASP A 110 9.30 1.35 13.40
CA ASP A 110 10.45 0.51 13.00
C ASP A 110 10.90 -0.46 14.11
N SER A 111 10.18 -0.57 15.23
CA SER A 111 10.53 -1.47 16.33
C SER A 111 10.29 -2.95 15.99
N LEU A 112 10.98 -3.85 16.69
CA LEU A 112 10.75 -5.30 16.56
C LEU A 112 9.33 -5.72 16.95
N ASP A 113 8.69 -4.99 17.87
CA ASP A 113 7.32 -5.29 18.28
C ASP A 113 6.31 -4.92 17.20
N GLU A 114 6.50 -3.79 16.50
CA GLU A 114 5.72 -3.45 15.30
C GLU A 114 5.97 -4.48 14.17
N ALA A 115 7.21 -4.93 13.98
CA ALA A 115 7.51 -5.97 13.00
C ALA A 115 6.81 -7.31 13.31
N ARG A 116 6.78 -7.75 14.58
CA ARG A 116 6.04 -8.94 15.02
C ARG A 116 4.54 -8.77 14.81
N ALA A 117 3.98 -7.64 15.23
CA ALA A 117 2.56 -7.34 15.06
C ALA A 117 2.17 -7.31 13.57
N LEU A 118 3.03 -6.75 12.70
CA LEU A 118 2.84 -6.77 11.25
C LEU A 118 2.87 -8.21 10.71
N GLY A 119 3.82 -9.03 11.16
CA GLY A 119 3.93 -10.44 10.81
C GLY A 119 2.66 -11.21 11.18
N GLU A 120 2.14 -11.03 12.39
CA GLU A 120 0.89 -11.63 12.85
C GLU A 120 -0.30 -11.15 12.01
N LEU A 121 -0.39 -9.84 11.76
CA LEU A 121 -1.45 -9.22 10.96
C LEU A 121 -1.51 -9.78 9.53
N LEU A 122 -0.37 -10.13 8.93
CA LEU A 122 -0.27 -10.56 7.54
C LEU A 122 -0.06 -12.08 7.37
N SER A 123 0.16 -12.83 8.45
CA SER A 123 0.58 -14.24 8.47
C SER A 123 -0.22 -15.21 7.58
N ASN A 124 -1.53 -14.99 7.42
CA ASN A 124 -2.42 -15.86 6.66
C ASN A 124 -2.92 -15.23 5.35
N ARG A 125 -2.18 -14.25 4.83
CA ARG A 125 -2.58 -13.47 3.65
C ARG A 125 -1.63 -13.68 2.50
N HIS A 126 -2.17 -13.68 1.29
CA HIS A 126 -1.35 -13.76 0.07
C HIS A 126 -0.77 -12.38 -0.24
N VAL A 127 0.28 -12.00 0.50
CA VAL A 127 0.93 -10.70 0.39
C VAL A 127 2.44 -10.82 0.43
N ALA A 128 3.13 -9.83 -0.13
CA ALA A 128 4.56 -9.61 0.07
C ALA A 128 4.76 -8.26 0.74
N VAL A 129 5.73 -8.13 1.63
CA VAL A 129 6.02 -6.87 2.32
C VAL A 129 7.26 -6.20 1.72
N ASN A 130 7.15 -4.91 1.41
CA ASN A 130 8.25 -4.05 1.01
C ASN A 130 8.50 -3.02 2.12
N CYS A 131 9.58 -3.22 2.87
CA CYS A 131 10.06 -2.28 3.88
C CYS A 131 10.88 -1.17 3.22
N ILE A 132 10.45 0.08 3.38
CA ILE A 132 11.03 1.24 2.70
C ILE A 132 11.58 2.17 3.77
N PRO A 133 12.91 2.35 3.89
CA PRO A 133 13.46 3.35 4.81
C PRO A 133 12.90 4.74 4.49
N TYR A 134 12.47 5.47 5.52
CA TYR A 134 11.94 6.82 5.35
C TYR A 134 12.96 7.74 4.66
N ASN A 135 12.53 8.40 3.58
CA ASN A 135 13.29 9.46 2.93
C ASN A 135 12.93 10.80 3.56
N SER A 136 13.92 11.52 4.11
CA SER A 136 13.69 12.83 4.73
C SER A 136 13.08 13.84 3.75
N THR A 137 12.13 14.62 4.26
CA THR A 137 11.42 15.66 3.52
C THR A 137 11.14 16.85 4.45
N ALA A 138 11.09 18.05 3.90
CA ALA A 138 10.74 19.27 4.66
C ALA A 138 9.38 19.18 5.36
N ALA A 139 8.46 18.33 4.88
CA ALA A 139 7.19 18.08 5.53
C ALA A 139 7.36 17.16 6.75
N GLY A 140 8.10 16.06 6.62
CA GLY A 140 8.33 15.15 7.75
C GLY A 140 9.25 15.71 8.83
N ASP A 141 10.12 16.66 8.50
CA ASP A 141 10.91 17.39 9.51
C ASP A 141 9.99 18.11 10.53
N ARG A 142 8.80 18.57 10.10
CA ARG A 142 7.79 19.17 10.99
C ARG A 142 7.18 18.18 11.96
N PHE A 143 7.24 16.90 11.65
CA PHE A 143 6.75 15.80 12.48
C PHE A 143 7.89 15.10 13.24
N GLY A 144 9.14 15.56 13.08
CA GLY A 144 10.32 14.93 13.68
C GLY A 144 10.62 13.53 13.13
N TYR A 145 10.20 13.23 11.90
CA TYR A 145 10.44 11.91 11.30
C TYR A 145 11.88 11.78 10.81
N GLU A 146 12.53 10.71 11.21
CA GLU A 146 13.91 10.40 10.86
C GLU A 146 14.03 9.05 10.15
N THR A 147 15.06 8.91 9.32
CA THR A 147 15.41 7.65 8.69
C THR A 147 15.97 6.67 9.74
N PRO A 148 15.49 5.41 9.78
CA PRO A 148 16.02 4.40 10.68
C PRO A 148 17.50 4.09 10.38
N SER A 149 18.19 3.44 11.32
CA SER A 149 19.54 2.94 11.05
C SER A 149 19.51 1.82 9.99
N ASN A 150 20.61 1.60 9.28
CA ASN A 150 20.72 0.51 8.32
C ASN A 150 20.57 -0.88 8.97
N GLU A 151 20.93 -1.00 10.25
CA GLU A 151 20.75 -2.24 11.02
C GLU A 151 19.27 -2.47 11.33
N GLN A 152 18.54 -1.42 11.72
CA GLN A 152 17.11 -1.51 12.02
C GLN A 152 16.25 -1.74 10.78
N ALA A 153 16.69 -1.25 9.62
CA ALA A 153 15.96 -1.37 8.36
C ALA A 153 16.15 -2.71 7.61
N ARG A 154 17.03 -3.59 8.10
CA ARG A 154 17.36 -4.89 7.48
C ARG A 154 16.74 -6.05 8.23
#